data_AF-A0AA43F093-F1
#
_entry.id   AF-A0AA43F093-F1
#
_cell.length_a   1.000
_cell.length_b   1.000
_cell.length_c   1.000
_cell.angle_alpha   90.00
_cell.angle_beta   90.00
_cell.angle_gamma   90.00
#
_symmetry.space_group_name_H-M   'P 1'
#
loop_
_entity.id
_entity.type
_entity.pdbx_description
1 polymer ?
#
loop_
_entity_poly.entity_id
_entity_poly.type
_entity_poly.pdbx_seq_one_letter_code
_entity_poly.pdbx_strand_id
1 'polypeptide(L)'
;MRRAALGAAILAAFFLSGCGEAPQVTVYKQGKYQGKPDTQPWSNAPLAYGDATWNKGDRASWETQINKRAMGQNEDNRIYRQ
;
A
#
# COMPACT_ATOMS: atom_id res chain seq x y z
N MET A 1 45.47 27.91 -11.40
CA MET A 1 44.51 28.50 -10.46
C MET A 1 43.13 28.75 -11.07
N ARG A 2 42.97 29.54 -12.14
CA ARG A 2 41.65 29.84 -12.76
C ARG A 2 40.86 28.60 -13.23
N ARG A 3 41.53 27.62 -13.85
CA ARG A 3 40.89 26.37 -14.31
C ARG A 3 40.41 25.48 -13.16
N ALA A 4 41.16 25.45 -12.05
CA ALA A 4 40.77 24.71 -10.85
C ALA A 4 39.59 25.36 -10.13
N ALA A 5 39.54 26.69 -10.09
CA ALA A 5 38.40 27.44 -9.54
C ALA A 5 37.11 27.22 -10.35
N LEU A 6 37.22 27.19 -11.68
CA LEU A 6 36.09 26.87 -12.57
C LEU A 6 35.57 25.44 -12.35
N GLY A 7 36.48 24.47 -12.23
CA GLY A 7 36.10 23.08 -11.94
C GLY A 7 35.38 22.92 -10.61
N ALA A 8 35.86 23.59 -9.56
CA ALA A 8 35.25 23.57 -8.24
C ALA A 8 33.85 24.20 -8.22
N ALA A 9 33.64 25.30 -8.96
CA ALA A 9 32.35 25.96 -9.05
C ALA A 9 31.28 25.08 -9.75
N ILE A 10 31.67 24.37 -10.81
CA ILE A 10 30.78 23.44 -11.52
C ILE A 10 30.38 22.27 -10.62
N LEU A 11 31.35 21.67 -9.92
CA LEU A 11 31.07 20.59 -8.96
C LEU A 11 30.11 21.04 -7.86
N ALA A 12 30.31 22.23 -7.29
CA ALA A 12 29.42 22.77 -6.26
C ALA A 12 27.97 22.91 -6.76
N ALA A 13 27.76 23.36 -8.00
CA ALA A 13 26.41 23.49 -8.57
C ALA A 13 25.67 22.14 -8.69
N PHE A 14 26.37 21.04 -8.98
CA PHE A 14 25.75 19.70 -9.03
C PHE A 14 25.34 19.19 -7.64
N PHE A 15 26.02 19.57 -6.57
CA PHE A 15 25.62 19.18 -5.21
C PHE A 15 24.35 19.90 -4.72
N LEU A 16 23.95 21.01 -5.35
CA LEU A 16 22.73 21.74 -4.99
C LEU A 16 21.44 21.16 -5.63
N SER A 17 21.54 20.20 -6.56
CA SER A 17 20.35 19.63 -7.23
C SER A 17 19.55 18.64 -6.38
N GLY A 18 19.99 18.36 -5.15
CA GLY A 18 19.29 17.46 -4.22
C GLY A 18 18.04 18.05 -3.55
N CYS A 19 17.80 19.36 -3.69
CA CYS A 19 16.69 20.06 -3.01
C CYS A 19 15.51 20.42 -3.95
N GLY A 20 15.48 19.84 -5.16
CA GLY A 20 14.46 20.11 -6.18
C GLY A 20 13.38 19.05 -6.31
N GLU A 21 13.23 18.13 -5.33
CA GLU A 21 12.15 17.15 -5.41
C GLU A 21 10.80 17.88 -5.41
N ALA A 22 9.94 17.53 -6.37
CA ALA A 22 8.56 17.99 -6.30
C ALA A 22 7.98 17.46 -4.98
N PRO A 23 7.22 18.27 -4.24
CA PRO A 23 6.65 17.81 -2.98
C PRO A 23 5.85 16.54 -3.26
N GLN A 24 6.21 15.41 -2.63
CA GLN A 24 5.48 14.15 -2.71
C GLN A 24 4.19 14.22 -1.88
N VAL A 25 3.46 15.33 -2.02
CA VAL A 25 2.14 15.50 -1.46
C VAL A 25 1.16 15.18 -2.57
N THR A 26 0.34 14.17 -2.33
CA THR A 26 -0.91 13.98 -3.06
C THR A 26 -1.63 15.32 -3.07
N VAL A 27 -1.92 15.86 -4.27
CA VAL A 27 -2.61 17.14 -4.46
C VAL A 27 -3.85 17.19 -3.56
N TYR A 28 -3.75 17.95 -2.47
CA TYR A 28 -4.76 17.96 -1.42
C TYR A 28 -5.98 18.73 -1.92
N LYS A 29 -7.03 18.02 -2.37
CA LYS A 29 -8.33 18.65 -2.60
C LYS A 29 -9.10 18.65 -1.30
N GLN A 30 -9.07 19.80 -0.61
CA GLN A 30 -9.80 20.05 0.61
C GLN A 30 -11.28 19.66 0.43
N GLY A 31 -11.81 18.85 1.34
CA GLY A 31 -13.21 18.39 1.32
C GLY A 31 -13.50 17.18 0.43
N LYS A 32 -12.50 16.51 -0.16
CA LYS A 32 -12.68 15.25 -0.89
C LYS A 32 -11.79 14.14 -0.33
N TYR A 33 -12.33 12.93 -0.20
CA TYR A 33 -11.54 11.74 0.11
C TYR A 33 -10.48 11.53 -0.98
N GLN A 34 -9.21 11.58 -0.60
CA GLN A 34 -8.05 11.45 -1.50
C GLN A 34 -7.52 10.00 -1.58
N GLY A 35 -8.13 9.07 -0.83
CA GLY A 35 -7.83 7.65 -0.93
C GLY A 35 -8.39 7.03 -2.21
N LYS A 36 -7.96 5.81 -2.55
CA LYS A 36 -8.71 4.99 -3.50
C LYS A 36 -10.15 4.88 -2.99
N PRO A 37 -11.18 5.08 -3.83
CA PRO A 37 -12.56 4.88 -3.41
C PRO A 37 -12.72 3.54 -2.72
N ASP A 38 -13.37 3.52 -1.56
CA ASP A 38 -13.61 2.30 -0.84
C ASP A 38 -14.50 1.40 -1.69
N THR A 39 -13.99 0.23 -2.05
CA THR A 39 -14.74 -0.82 -2.74
C THR A 39 -15.10 -1.90 -1.74
N GLN A 40 -16.17 -2.65 -2.03
CA GLN A 40 -16.51 -3.81 -1.22
C GLN A 40 -15.31 -4.79 -1.16
N PRO A 41 -15.07 -5.48 -0.04
CA PRO A 41 -13.92 -6.36 0.11
C PRO A 41 -13.82 -7.46 -0.96
N TRP A 42 -14.96 -8.00 -1.40
CA TRP A 42 -15.04 -9.03 -2.44
C TRP A 42 -14.89 -8.49 -3.87
N SER A 43 -14.83 -7.16 -4.08
CA SER A 43 -14.68 -6.57 -5.41
C SER A 43 -13.27 -6.75 -6.01
N ASN A 44 -12.28 -7.08 -5.17
CA ASN A 44 -10.91 -7.35 -5.60
C ASN A 44 -10.70 -8.84 -5.90
N ALA A 45 -9.79 -9.12 -6.84
CA ALA A 45 -9.34 -10.50 -7.05
C ALA A 45 -8.62 -11.00 -5.78
N PRO A 46 -8.71 -12.31 -5.47
CA PRO A 46 -7.86 -12.90 -4.45
C PRO A 46 -6.38 -12.62 -4.73
N LEU A 47 -5.62 -12.42 -3.65
CA LEU A 47 -4.18 -12.23 -3.76
C LEU A 47 -3.55 -13.46 -4.44
N ALA A 48 -2.56 -13.24 -5.30
CA ALA A 48 -1.84 -14.32 -5.98
C ALA A 48 -0.99 -15.19 -5.02
N TYR A 49 -0.90 -14.79 -3.76
CA TYR A 49 -0.21 -15.48 -2.69
C TYR A 49 -1.18 -15.70 -1.50
N GLY A 50 -0.90 -16.74 -0.72
CA GLY A 50 -1.75 -17.17 0.39
C GLY A 50 -2.80 -18.20 -0.03
N ASP A 51 -3.78 -18.43 0.84
CA ASP A 51 -4.81 -19.46 0.74
C ASP A 51 -6.17 -18.90 0.30
N ALA A 52 -6.20 -17.76 -0.38
CA ALA A 52 -7.42 -17.12 -0.87
C ALA A 52 -8.19 -18.02 -1.85
N THR A 53 -9.47 -18.29 -1.58
CA THR A 53 -10.33 -19.18 -2.39
C THR A 53 -11.59 -18.50 -2.93
N TRP A 54 -11.80 -17.19 -2.69
CA TRP A 54 -12.96 -16.46 -3.23
C TRP A 54 -12.76 -16.01 -4.67
N ASN A 55 -13.86 -15.85 -5.41
CA ASN A 55 -13.83 -15.28 -6.75
C ASN A 55 -14.06 -13.77 -6.71
N LYS A 56 -13.42 -13.02 -7.63
CA LYS A 56 -13.65 -11.58 -7.75
C LYS A 56 -15.14 -11.29 -7.98
N GLY A 57 -15.71 -10.43 -7.14
CA GLY A 57 -17.12 -10.03 -7.19
C GLY A 57 -18.07 -10.96 -6.44
N ASP A 58 -17.61 -12.12 -5.99
CA ASP A 58 -18.44 -13.09 -5.27
C ASP A 58 -18.35 -12.88 -3.76
N ARG A 59 -19.39 -12.23 -3.23
CA ARG A 59 -19.55 -11.99 -1.79
C ARG A 59 -19.65 -13.28 -0.99
N ALA A 60 -20.36 -14.29 -1.50
CA ALA A 60 -20.66 -15.50 -0.72
C ALA A 60 -19.40 -16.35 -0.51
N SER A 61 -18.57 -16.51 -1.54
CA SER A 61 -17.27 -17.21 -1.37
C SER A 61 -16.30 -16.42 -0.50
N TRP A 62 -16.32 -15.08 -0.56
CA TRP A 62 -15.54 -14.23 0.34
C TRP A 62 -15.97 -14.40 1.80
N GLU A 63 -17.27 -14.29 2.11
CA GLU A 63 -17.80 -14.47 3.48
C GLU A 63 -17.51 -15.87 4.01
N THR A 64 -17.68 -16.90 3.18
CA THR A 64 -17.37 -18.29 3.54
C THR A 64 -15.92 -18.43 3.98
N GLN A 65 -14.97 -17.86 3.24
CA GLN A 65 -13.57 -17.93 3.60
C GLN A 65 -13.25 -17.16 4.88
N ILE A 66 -13.77 -15.96 5.04
CA ILE A 66 -13.51 -15.12 6.22
C ILE A 66 -14.05 -15.79 7.48
N ASN A 67 -15.23 -16.40 7.42
CA ASN A 67 -15.80 -17.16 8.53
C ASN A 67 -14.92 -18.36 8.91
N LYS A 68 -14.39 -19.11 7.93
CA LYS A 68 -13.45 -20.21 8.20
C LYS A 68 -12.18 -19.73 8.90
N ARG A 69 -11.61 -18.60 8.46
CA ARG A 69 -10.44 -17.99 9.10
C ARG A 69 -10.72 -17.57 10.54
N ALA A 70 -11.86 -16.93 10.78
CA ALA A 70 -12.25 -16.52 12.13
C ALA A 70 -12.41 -17.71 13.08
N MET A 71 -12.98 -18.82 12.62
CA MET A 71 -13.12 -20.04 13.42
C MET A 71 -11.78 -20.71 13.74
N GLY A 72 -10.82 -20.69 12.82
CA GLY A 72 -9.49 -21.28 13.02
C GLY A 72 -8.56 -20.49 13.94
N GLN A 73 -8.99 -19.33 14.43
CA GLN A 73 -8.22 -18.45 15.33
C GLN A 73 -8.96 -18.18 16.65
N ASN A 74 -10.01 -18.96 16.96
CA ASN A 74 -10.80 -18.78 18.17
C ASN A 74 -10.21 -19.60 19.33
N GLU A 75 -9.90 -18.91 20.43
CA GLU A 75 -9.45 -19.50 21.69
C GLU A 75 -10.46 -20.48 22.29
N ASP A 76 -11.77 -20.27 22.07
CA ASP A 76 -12.83 -21.21 22.47
C ASP A 76 -12.65 -22.59 21.79
N ASN A 77 -12.35 -22.58 20.49
CA ASN A 77 -12.10 -23.81 19.75
C ASN A 77 -10.80 -24.48 20.20
N ARG A 78 -9.76 -23.71 20.54
CA ARG A 78 -8.49 -24.24 21.05
C ARG A 78 -8.64 -24.90 22.42
N ILE A 79 -9.41 -24.29 23.32
CA ILE A 79 -9.46 -24.67 24.73
C ILE A 79 -10.58 -25.67 25.02
N TYR A 80 -11.76 -25.50 24.41
CA TYR A 80 -12.98 -26.19 24.86
C TYR A 80 -13.63 -27.11 23.82
N ARG A 81 -13.25 -27.00 22.53
CA ARG A 81 -13.98 -27.65 21.42
C ARG A 81 -13.16 -28.70 20.65
N GLN A 82 -12.14 -29.30 21.28
CA GLN A 82 -11.32 -30.38 20.73
C GLN A 82 -12.07 -31.72 20.63
#